data_AF-A0AAU3QA69-F1
#
_entry.id   AF-A0AAU3QA69-F1
#
_cell.length_a   1.000
_cell.length_b   1.000
_cell.length_c   1.000
_cell.angle_alpha   90.00
_cell.angle_beta   90.00
_cell.angle_gamma   90.00
#
_symmetry.space_group_name_H-M   'P 1'
#
loop_
_entity.id
_entity.type
_entity.pdbx_description
1 polymer ?
#
loop_
_entity_poly.entity_id
_entity_poly.type
_entity_poly.pdbx_seq_one_letter_code
_entity_poly.pdbx_strand_id
1 'polypeptide(L)'
;MTRSADRKARIRAYMATHPGTSYTDAARSIDTKYLSRGTVAAWTASAAESAIPGPDPGALGALLVTALGKLRATDTGAAPVIRLARGGGALAAAAFVAAQLHRHAVPARDNFQTVFGSCTDSVQELAALCGNYLTRTHGLDAENLYATVGDPLLHYLGPDAEVLAAPMIILGGQAADLFIAIAEDESALPEHRKAAIRAADNALIAWSHFGGDGGGW
;
A
#
# COMPACT_ATOMS: atom_id res chain seq x y z
N MET A 1 5.16 -32.48 13.57
CA MET A 1 5.96 -32.46 12.32
C MET A 1 6.30 -31.01 11.98
N THR A 2 7.45 -30.73 11.35
CA THR A 2 7.90 -29.35 11.05
C THR A 2 7.20 -28.78 9.80
N ARG A 3 6.90 -27.46 9.79
CA ARG A 3 6.17 -26.78 8.69
C ARG A 3 6.80 -26.99 7.30
N SER A 4 8.12 -27.18 7.21
CA SER A 4 8.81 -27.45 5.93
C SER A 4 8.50 -28.83 5.33
N ALA A 5 8.08 -29.82 6.13
CA ALA A 5 7.73 -31.14 5.62
C ALA A 5 6.35 -31.12 4.92
N ASP A 6 5.37 -30.45 5.53
CA ASP A 6 4.02 -30.26 4.98
C ASP A 6 4.06 -29.55 3.61
N ARG A 7 4.75 -28.41 3.51
CA ARG A 7 4.88 -27.68 2.23
C ARG A 7 5.48 -28.54 1.12
N LYS A 8 6.48 -29.38 1.42
CA LYS A 8 7.08 -30.33 0.45
C LYS A 8 6.18 -31.53 0.11
N ALA A 9 5.17 -31.86 0.92
CA ALA A 9 4.14 -32.85 0.56
C ALA A 9 3.10 -32.23 -0.37
N ARG A 10 2.58 -31.05 -0.01
CA ARG A 10 1.55 -30.32 -0.77
C ARG A 10 2.00 -29.95 -2.19
N ILE A 11 3.25 -29.50 -2.38
CA ILE A 11 3.79 -29.22 -3.73
C ILE A 11 3.80 -30.47 -4.62
N ARG A 12 4.22 -31.62 -4.07
CA ARG A 12 4.20 -32.89 -4.83
C ARG A 12 2.79 -33.36 -5.18
N ALA A 13 1.82 -33.18 -4.27
CA ALA A 13 0.42 -33.50 -4.54
C ALA A 13 -0.17 -32.64 -5.68
N TYR A 14 0.12 -31.33 -5.69
CA TYR A 14 -0.34 -30.43 -6.76
C TYR A 14 0.29 -30.75 -8.13
N MET A 15 1.59 -31.08 -8.17
CA MET A 15 2.26 -31.48 -9.41
C MET A 15 1.69 -32.79 -9.98
N ALA A 16 1.28 -33.72 -9.11
CA ALA A 16 0.66 -34.99 -9.53
C ALA A 16 -0.70 -34.80 -10.23
N THR A 17 -1.45 -33.74 -9.91
CA THR A 17 -2.73 -33.41 -10.57
C THR A 17 -2.59 -32.41 -11.73
N HIS A 18 -1.41 -31.82 -11.95
CA HIS A 18 -1.15 -30.84 -13.00
C HIS A 18 0.17 -31.17 -13.75
N PRO A 19 0.22 -32.29 -14.48
CA PRO A 19 1.43 -32.72 -15.19
C PRO A 19 1.93 -31.65 -16.17
N GLY A 20 3.26 -31.46 -16.20
CA GLY A 20 3.92 -30.38 -16.95
C GLY A 20 4.20 -29.11 -16.14
N THR A 21 3.56 -28.92 -14.96
CA THR A 21 3.86 -27.76 -14.09
C THR A 21 5.24 -27.89 -13.44
N SER A 22 6.06 -26.84 -13.48
CA SER A 22 7.36 -26.85 -12.79
C SER A 22 7.20 -26.83 -11.26
N TYR A 23 8.23 -27.27 -10.51
CA TYR A 23 8.20 -27.19 -9.05
C TYR A 23 8.04 -25.75 -8.54
N THR A 24 8.63 -24.77 -9.23
CA THR A 24 8.55 -23.35 -8.90
C THR A 24 7.15 -22.80 -9.13
N ASP A 25 6.49 -23.19 -10.22
CA ASP A 25 5.14 -22.73 -10.55
C ASP A 25 4.08 -23.45 -9.70
N ALA A 26 4.29 -24.73 -9.36
CA ALA A 26 3.49 -25.46 -8.39
C ALA A 26 3.62 -24.89 -6.97
N ALA A 27 4.84 -24.49 -6.56
CA ALA A 27 5.04 -23.74 -5.33
C ALA A 27 4.31 -22.40 -5.38
N ARG A 28 4.43 -21.63 -6.48
CA ARG A 28 3.71 -20.37 -6.66
C ARG A 28 2.19 -20.56 -6.59
N SER A 29 1.61 -21.57 -7.23
CA SER A 29 0.16 -21.89 -7.19
C SER A 29 -0.35 -22.36 -5.81
N ILE A 30 0.53 -22.79 -4.92
CA ILE A 30 0.17 -23.18 -3.54
C ILE A 30 0.37 -22.01 -2.58
N ASP A 31 1.43 -21.22 -2.78
CA ASP A 31 1.73 -20.06 -1.96
C ASP A 31 0.84 -18.86 -2.35
N THR A 32 0.29 -18.76 -3.57
CA THR A 32 -0.82 -17.82 -3.90
C THR A 32 -2.15 -18.21 -3.26
N LYS A 33 -2.25 -19.40 -2.64
CA LYS A 33 -3.34 -19.73 -1.70
C LYS A 33 -3.02 -19.32 -0.25
N TYR A 34 -1.83 -18.77 0.02
CA TYR A 34 -1.36 -18.33 1.34
C TYR A 34 -0.91 -16.85 1.41
N LEU A 35 -0.60 -16.22 0.28
CA LEU A 35 -0.77 -14.78 0.01
C LEU A 35 -1.99 -14.60 -0.88
N SER A 36 -3.13 -15.13 -0.43
CA SER A 36 -4.33 -15.23 -1.24
C SER A 36 -5.16 -13.96 -1.22
N ARG A 37 -6.27 -13.99 -1.97
CA ARG A 37 -7.40 -13.07 -1.80
C ARG A 37 -7.86 -12.92 -0.34
N GLY A 38 -7.46 -13.79 0.58
CA GLY A 38 -7.69 -13.66 2.03
C GLY A 38 -7.36 -12.29 2.60
N THR A 39 -6.36 -11.54 2.11
CA THR A 39 -6.16 -10.15 2.55
C THR A 39 -7.32 -9.26 2.08
N VAL A 40 -7.57 -9.20 0.77
CA VAL A 40 -8.64 -8.41 0.12
C VAL A 40 -10.06 -8.90 0.48
N ALA A 41 -10.20 -10.12 1.00
CA ALA A 41 -11.45 -10.73 1.43
C ALA A 41 -11.66 -10.69 2.95
N ALA A 42 -10.60 -10.62 3.77
CA ALA A 42 -10.74 -10.21 5.16
C ALA A 42 -11.10 -8.71 5.24
N TRP A 43 -10.56 -7.89 4.33
CA TRP A 43 -10.97 -6.50 4.11
C TRP A 43 -12.48 -6.32 3.81
N THR A 44 -13.20 -7.36 3.38
CA THR A 44 -14.65 -7.28 3.09
C THR A 44 -15.51 -8.14 4.04
N ALA A 45 -15.03 -9.31 4.47
CA ALA A 45 -15.80 -10.19 5.36
C ALA A 45 -15.84 -9.69 6.81
N SER A 46 -14.77 -9.07 7.32
CA SER A 46 -14.70 -8.63 8.72
C SER A 46 -15.57 -7.41 9.05
N ALA A 47 -16.15 -6.75 8.04
CA ALA A 47 -16.97 -5.55 8.20
C ALA A 47 -18.47 -5.85 8.41
N ALA A 48 -18.91 -7.11 8.25
CA ALA A 48 -20.33 -7.44 8.12
C ALA A 48 -21.08 -7.78 9.43
N GLU A 49 -20.37 -7.97 10.55
CA GLU A 49 -20.87 -8.84 11.63
C GLU A 49 -20.85 -8.24 13.07
N SER A 50 -20.64 -6.93 13.23
CA SER A 50 -20.69 -6.30 14.57
C SER A 50 -21.31 -4.89 14.58
N ALA A 51 -22.25 -4.66 15.50
CA ALA A 51 -23.04 -3.42 15.60
C ALA A 51 -22.50 -2.49 16.71
N ILE A 52 -21.53 -1.64 16.38
CA ILE A 52 -20.91 -0.64 17.27
C ILE A 52 -20.66 0.67 16.46
N PRO A 53 -20.75 1.89 17.06
CA PRO A 53 -20.61 3.17 16.33
C PRO A 53 -19.18 3.49 15.83
N GLY A 54 -19.06 4.39 14.84
CA GLY A 54 -17.82 4.65 14.08
C GLY A 54 -17.24 6.09 14.11
N PRO A 55 -15.96 6.25 13.70
CA PRO A 55 -15.25 7.53 13.44
C PRO A 55 -15.79 8.53 12.39
N ASP A 56 -14.98 9.57 12.19
CA ASP A 56 -15.17 10.84 11.48
C ASP A 56 -14.25 10.90 10.23
N PRO A 57 -14.58 11.57 9.11
CA PRO A 57 -13.65 11.82 7.99
C PRO A 57 -12.28 12.40 8.40
N GLY A 58 -12.20 13.09 9.55
CA GLY A 58 -10.95 13.47 10.21
C GLY A 58 -9.99 12.31 10.48
N ALA A 59 -10.44 11.05 10.50
CA ALA A 59 -9.61 9.86 10.64
C ALA A 59 -8.76 9.58 9.38
N LEU A 60 -9.31 9.77 8.17
CA LEU A 60 -8.53 9.67 6.93
C LEU A 60 -7.55 10.84 6.82
N GLY A 61 -7.97 12.05 7.20
CA GLY A 61 -7.07 13.20 7.33
C GLY A 61 -5.93 12.94 8.33
N ALA A 62 -6.23 12.37 9.50
CA ALA A 62 -5.26 12.02 10.52
C ALA A 62 -4.30 10.89 10.07
N LEU A 63 -4.77 9.92 9.28
CA LEU A 63 -3.90 8.93 8.64
C LEU A 63 -2.88 9.60 7.71
N LEU A 64 -3.34 10.51 6.83
CA LEU A 64 -2.45 11.23 5.91
C LEU A 64 -1.47 12.14 6.65
N VAL A 65 -1.92 12.88 7.67
CA VAL A 65 -1.06 13.71 8.53
C VAL A 65 -0.04 12.85 9.28
N THR A 66 -0.42 11.65 9.74
CA THR A 66 0.49 10.71 10.41
C THR A 66 1.52 10.12 9.45
N ALA A 67 1.11 9.75 8.23
CA ALA A 67 2.00 9.28 7.17
C ALA A 67 2.99 10.38 6.77
N LEU A 68 2.49 11.61 6.57
CA LEU A 68 3.28 12.80 6.26
C LEU A 68 4.28 13.15 7.38
N GLY A 69 3.87 13.01 8.65
CA GLY A 69 4.77 13.17 9.80
C GLY A 69 5.89 12.13 9.83
N LYS A 70 5.58 10.85 9.60
CA LYS A 70 6.58 9.76 9.49
C LYS A 70 7.53 9.97 8.30
N LEU A 71 7.00 10.47 7.19
CA LEU A 71 7.73 10.79 5.96
C LEU A 71 8.71 11.96 6.19
N ARG A 72 8.24 13.07 6.76
CA ARG A 72 9.06 14.26 7.12
C ARG A 72 10.11 13.97 8.20
N ALA A 73 9.85 13.00 9.08
CA ALA A 73 10.83 12.51 10.06
C ALA A 73 11.88 11.56 9.45
N THR A 74 11.94 11.40 8.12
CA THR A 74 12.95 10.60 7.42
C THR A 74 14.27 11.35 7.37
N ASP A 75 15.22 10.92 8.20
CA ASP A 75 16.61 11.31 8.11
C ASP A 75 17.17 10.97 6.71
N THR A 76 17.73 11.97 6.03
CA THR A 76 18.36 11.83 4.71
C THR A 76 19.66 11.03 4.80
N GLY A 77 20.35 11.04 5.95
CA GLY A 77 21.50 10.20 6.25
C GLY A 77 21.17 8.74 6.52
N ALA A 78 19.89 8.37 6.66
CA ALA A 78 19.48 6.99 6.86
C ALA A 78 19.82 6.11 5.64
N ALA A 79 20.02 4.81 5.87
CA ALA A 79 20.27 3.85 4.80
C ALA A 79 19.12 3.85 3.77
N PRO A 80 19.39 3.76 2.45
CA PRO A 80 18.38 3.84 1.40
C PRO A 80 17.17 2.92 1.59
N VAL A 81 17.36 1.70 2.10
CA VAL A 81 16.26 0.75 2.40
C VAL A 81 15.31 1.23 3.50
N ILE A 82 15.80 2.03 4.46
CA ILE A 82 14.96 2.64 5.51
C ILE A 82 14.16 3.81 4.92
N ARG A 83 14.78 4.61 4.05
CA ARG A 83 14.08 5.68 3.31
C ARG A 83 12.99 5.11 2.40
N LEU A 84 13.28 4.04 1.66
CA LEU A 84 12.30 3.29 0.86
C LEU A 84 11.14 2.77 1.71
N ALA A 85 11.41 2.15 2.86
CA ALA A 85 10.36 1.62 3.73
C ALA A 85 9.42 2.72 4.26
N ARG A 86 9.95 3.91 4.56
CA ARG A 86 9.15 5.07 5.01
C ARG A 86 8.36 5.71 3.86
N GLY A 87 8.98 5.90 2.70
CA GLY A 87 8.29 6.39 1.49
C GLY A 87 7.15 5.46 1.06
N GLY A 88 7.38 4.14 1.12
CA GLY A 88 6.33 3.16 0.86
C GLY A 88 5.21 3.18 1.91
N GLY A 89 5.50 3.54 3.16
CA GLY A 89 4.46 3.80 4.17
C GLY A 89 3.54 4.98 3.81
N ALA A 90 4.06 6.00 3.13
CA ALA A 90 3.25 7.07 2.55
C ALA A 90 2.39 6.58 1.37
N LEU A 91 2.96 5.77 0.47
CA LEU A 91 2.18 5.13 -0.61
C LEU A 91 1.10 4.18 -0.07
N ALA A 92 1.34 3.48 1.05
CA ALA A 92 0.35 2.60 1.65
C ALA A 92 -0.83 3.37 2.26
N ALA A 93 -0.57 4.54 2.87
CA ALA A 93 -1.63 5.46 3.30
C ALA A 93 -2.40 6.05 2.10
N ALA A 94 -1.69 6.46 1.03
CA ALA A 94 -2.30 6.96 -0.21
C ALA A 94 -3.20 5.91 -0.88
N ALA A 95 -2.72 4.66 -0.99
CA ALA A 95 -3.49 3.52 -1.49
C ALA A 95 -4.76 3.27 -0.66
N PHE A 96 -4.64 3.31 0.68
CA PHE A 96 -5.79 3.11 1.57
C PHE A 96 -6.84 4.22 1.39
N VAL A 97 -6.44 5.49 1.41
CA VAL A 97 -7.37 6.63 1.23
C VAL A 97 -8.04 6.57 -0.15
N ALA A 98 -7.28 6.30 -1.21
CA ALA A 98 -7.81 6.13 -2.55
C ALA A 98 -8.80 4.95 -2.65
N ALA A 99 -8.54 3.84 -1.95
CA ALA A 99 -9.47 2.71 -1.88
C ALA A 99 -10.80 3.07 -1.18
N GLN A 100 -10.76 3.88 -0.12
CA GLN A 100 -12.01 4.32 0.55
C GLN A 100 -12.77 5.33 -0.32
N LEU A 101 -12.07 6.29 -0.95
CA LEU A 101 -12.68 7.23 -1.89
C LEU A 101 -13.34 6.50 -3.09
N HIS A 102 -12.66 5.52 -3.69
CA HIS A 102 -13.25 4.74 -4.79
C HIS A 102 -14.53 3.97 -4.39
N ARG A 103 -14.62 3.50 -3.14
CA ARG A 103 -15.77 2.73 -2.62
C ARG A 103 -16.93 3.59 -2.12
N HIS A 104 -16.64 4.78 -1.60
CA HIS A 104 -17.55 5.52 -0.73
C HIS A 104 -17.73 7.00 -1.08
N ALA A 105 -16.87 7.61 -1.90
CA ALA A 105 -17.00 9.02 -2.25
C ALA A 105 -18.23 9.28 -3.16
N VAL A 106 -18.87 10.43 -2.96
CA VAL A 106 -19.97 10.91 -3.82
C VAL A 106 -19.64 12.35 -4.23
N PRO A 107 -19.37 12.63 -5.52
CA PRO A 107 -19.33 11.70 -6.65
C PRO A 107 -18.12 10.75 -6.60
N ALA A 108 -18.35 9.50 -7.01
CA ALA A 108 -17.25 8.57 -7.28
C ALA A 108 -16.50 8.99 -8.55
N ARG A 109 -15.19 8.74 -8.59
CA ARG A 109 -14.30 9.12 -9.70
C ARG A 109 -13.30 7.98 -9.99
N ASP A 110 -12.96 7.78 -11.26
CA ASP A 110 -12.10 6.67 -11.70
C ASP A 110 -10.62 6.86 -11.32
N ASN A 111 -10.18 8.12 -11.18
CA ASN A 111 -8.84 8.50 -10.73
C ASN A 111 -8.42 7.82 -9.42
N PHE A 112 -9.35 7.64 -8.47
CA PHE A 112 -9.11 6.98 -7.18
C PHE A 112 -8.70 5.51 -7.36
N GLN A 113 -9.29 4.80 -8.32
CA GLN A 113 -8.93 3.42 -8.62
C GLN A 113 -7.53 3.31 -9.26
N THR A 114 -7.12 4.31 -10.07
CA THR A 114 -5.74 4.40 -10.59
C THR A 114 -4.72 4.61 -9.47
N VAL A 115 -5.00 5.51 -8.53
CA VAL A 115 -4.11 5.77 -7.36
C VAL A 115 -4.03 4.54 -6.47
N PHE A 116 -5.16 3.90 -6.17
CA PHE A 116 -5.19 2.66 -5.38
C PHE A 116 -4.31 1.57 -6.02
N GLY A 117 -4.45 1.33 -7.33
CA GLY A 117 -3.64 0.35 -8.06
C GLY A 117 -2.15 0.67 -8.03
N SER A 118 -1.77 1.84 -8.54
CA SER A 118 -0.35 2.26 -8.65
C SER A 118 0.37 2.28 -7.30
N CYS A 119 -0.25 2.83 -6.26
CA CYS A 119 0.33 2.86 -4.92
C CYS A 119 0.42 1.44 -4.32
N THR A 120 -0.58 0.58 -4.53
CA THR A 120 -0.58 -0.81 -4.04
C THR A 120 0.54 -1.65 -4.66
N ASP A 121 0.77 -1.53 -5.97
CA ASP A 121 1.82 -2.27 -6.66
C ASP A 121 3.22 -1.85 -6.20
N SER A 122 3.45 -0.54 -6.02
CA SER A 122 4.68 -0.02 -5.41
C SER A 122 4.87 -0.49 -3.96
N VAL A 123 3.81 -0.53 -3.14
CA VAL A 123 3.90 -1.04 -1.76
C VAL A 123 4.28 -2.52 -1.72
N GLN A 124 3.75 -3.34 -2.63
CA GLN A 124 4.13 -4.75 -2.74
C GLN A 124 5.61 -4.91 -3.15
N GLU A 125 6.10 -4.13 -4.12
CA GLU A 125 7.50 -4.16 -4.54
C GLU A 125 8.43 -3.72 -3.40
N LEU A 126 8.13 -2.59 -2.75
CA LEU A 126 8.93 -2.05 -1.65
C LEU A 126 8.92 -2.98 -0.43
N ALA A 127 7.80 -3.64 -0.12
CA ALA A 127 7.72 -4.63 0.95
C ALA A 127 8.60 -5.87 0.66
N ALA A 128 8.67 -6.31 -0.61
CA ALA A 128 9.53 -7.42 -1.01
C ALA A 128 11.02 -7.08 -0.91
N LEU A 129 11.40 -5.82 -1.17
CA LEU A 129 12.80 -5.34 -1.07
C LEU A 129 13.22 -5.01 0.36
N CYS A 130 12.37 -4.32 1.14
CA CYS A 130 12.69 -3.91 2.51
C CYS A 130 12.60 -5.08 3.51
N GLY A 131 11.80 -6.11 3.19
CA GLY A 131 11.64 -7.32 4.00
C GLY A 131 10.78 -7.13 5.25
N ASN A 132 10.14 -8.23 5.67
CA ASN A 132 9.05 -8.29 6.66
C ASN A 132 9.23 -7.48 7.95
N TYR A 133 10.47 -7.26 8.42
CA TYR A 133 10.75 -6.45 9.61
C TYR A 133 10.52 -4.96 9.36
N LEU A 134 11.09 -4.41 8.29
CA LEU A 134 10.86 -3.02 7.90
C LEU A 134 9.42 -2.81 7.41
N THR A 135 8.82 -3.83 6.76
CA THR A 135 7.41 -3.83 6.37
C THR A 135 6.49 -3.49 7.56
N ARG A 136 6.63 -4.24 8.67
CA ARG A 136 5.84 -4.03 9.90
C ARG A 136 6.22 -2.75 10.62
N THR A 137 7.52 -2.47 10.74
CA THR A 137 8.03 -1.32 11.50
C THR A 137 7.61 0.03 10.91
N HIS A 138 7.40 0.10 9.59
CA HIS A 138 7.03 1.34 8.90
C HIS A 138 5.57 1.38 8.40
N GLY A 139 4.76 0.36 8.70
CA GLY A 139 3.32 0.36 8.36
C GLY A 139 3.03 0.12 6.87
N LEU A 140 3.85 -0.70 6.22
CA LEU A 140 3.63 -1.20 4.85
C LEU A 140 2.63 -2.36 4.78
N ASP A 141 2.20 -2.90 5.93
CA ASP A 141 1.14 -3.90 5.99
C ASP A 141 -0.25 -3.27 6.14
N ALA A 142 -1.26 -3.96 5.60
CA ALA A 142 -2.64 -3.50 5.65
C ALA A 142 -3.25 -3.63 7.05
N GLU A 143 -2.76 -4.54 7.89
CA GLU A 143 -3.32 -4.80 9.22
C GLU A 143 -3.17 -3.56 10.12
N ASN A 144 -2.01 -2.90 10.11
CA ASN A 144 -1.81 -1.63 10.82
C ASN A 144 -2.68 -0.49 10.26
N LEU A 145 -2.89 -0.42 8.94
CA LEU A 145 -3.69 0.64 8.31
C LEU A 145 -5.18 0.49 8.61
N TYR A 146 -5.74 -0.72 8.50
CA TYR A 146 -7.12 -1.01 8.89
C TYR A 146 -7.34 -0.84 10.40
N ALA A 147 -6.36 -1.20 11.25
CA ALA A 147 -6.42 -0.92 12.69
C ALA A 147 -6.35 0.59 13.03
N THR A 148 -5.78 1.42 12.14
CA THR A 148 -5.71 2.87 12.31
C THR A 148 -7.01 3.58 11.90
N VAL A 149 -7.81 2.99 10.99
CA VAL A 149 -9.03 3.60 10.45
C VAL A 149 -10.20 2.59 10.47
N GLY A 150 -10.47 2.03 11.64
CA GLY A 150 -11.57 1.08 11.86
C GLY A 150 -12.93 1.78 11.93
N ASP A 151 -13.52 2.12 10.78
CA ASP A 151 -14.79 2.85 10.68
C ASP A 151 -15.86 2.23 9.75
N PRO A 152 -17.10 2.04 10.23
CA PRO A 152 -18.28 1.77 9.40
C PRO A 152 -19.02 3.00 8.81
N LEU A 153 -18.81 4.23 9.32
CA LEU A 153 -19.57 5.43 8.91
C LEU A 153 -19.23 5.98 7.52
N LEU A 154 -18.11 5.54 6.91
CA LEU A 154 -17.82 5.70 5.47
C LEU A 154 -19.04 5.42 4.57
N HIS A 155 -19.94 4.51 4.97
CA HIS A 155 -21.16 4.19 4.21
C HIS A 155 -22.31 5.21 4.29
N TYR A 156 -22.30 6.17 5.24
CA TYR A 156 -23.45 7.06 5.50
C TYR A 156 -23.30 8.49 4.97
N LEU A 157 -22.07 9.00 4.86
CA LEU A 157 -21.79 10.32 4.27
C LEU A 157 -20.74 10.27 3.14
N GLY A 158 -19.92 9.21 3.09
CA GLY A 158 -18.76 9.15 2.22
C GLY A 158 -17.58 9.99 2.74
N PRO A 159 -16.33 9.63 2.39
CA PRO A 159 -15.17 10.48 2.59
C PRO A 159 -15.17 11.63 1.57
N ASP A 160 -15.02 12.85 2.06
CA ASP A 160 -14.95 14.06 1.24
C ASP A 160 -13.61 14.12 0.47
N ALA A 161 -13.70 14.12 -0.86
CA ALA A 161 -12.55 14.15 -1.75
C ALA A 161 -11.84 15.50 -1.78
N GLU A 162 -12.57 16.62 -1.61
CA GLU A 162 -12.00 17.97 -1.63
C GLU A 162 -11.18 18.23 -0.36
N VAL A 163 -11.71 17.81 0.80
CA VAL A 163 -11.01 17.85 2.09
C VAL A 163 -9.74 16.99 2.08
N LEU A 164 -9.78 15.84 1.40
CA LEU A 164 -8.64 14.91 1.32
C LEU A 164 -7.64 15.23 0.18
N ALA A 165 -7.99 16.07 -0.80
CA ALA A 165 -7.11 16.43 -1.91
C ALA A 165 -5.84 17.13 -1.42
N ALA A 166 -5.95 18.18 -0.60
CA ALA A 166 -4.80 18.93 -0.11
C ALA A 166 -3.75 18.07 0.64
N PRO A 167 -4.11 17.20 1.61
CA PRO A 167 -3.12 16.30 2.23
C PRO A 167 -2.63 15.20 1.28
N MET A 168 -3.43 14.72 0.31
CA MET A 168 -2.96 13.76 -0.71
C MET A 168 -1.90 14.37 -1.64
N ILE A 169 -2.07 15.63 -2.09
CA ILE A 169 -1.07 16.38 -2.86
C ILE A 169 0.26 16.44 -2.11
N ILE A 170 0.20 16.91 -0.85
CA ILE A 170 1.40 17.14 -0.04
C ILE A 170 2.10 15.81 0.27
N LEU A 171 1.36 14.72 0.47
CA LEU A 171 1.92 13.38 0.69
C LEU A 171 2.54 12.81 -0.60
N GLY A 172 1.85 12.91 -1.75
CA GLY A 172 2.33 12.43 -3.04
C GLY A 172 3.60 13.15 -3.50
N GLY A 173 3.61 14.49 -3.44
CA GLY A 173 4.77 15.29 -3.79
C GLY A 173 5.99 14.96 -2.92
N GLN A 174 5.84 14.97 -1.59
CA GLN A 174 6.96 14.68 -0.69
C GLN A 174 7.41 13.21 -0.72
N ALA A 175 6.54 12.28 -1.13
CA ALA A 175 6.94 10.90 -1.39
C ALA A 175 7.76 10.82 -2.69
N ALA A 176 7.34 11.51 -3.75
CA ALA A 176 8.08 11.60 -5.00
C ALA A 176 9.48 12.22 -4.78
N ASP A 177 9.57 13.35 -4.06
CA ASP A 177 10.84 14.00 -3.69
C ASP A 177 11.80 13.02 -2.99
N LEU A 178 11.30 12.27 -1.99
CA LEU A 178 12.09 11.28 -1.26
C LEU A 178 12.55 10.13 -2.17
N PHE A 179 11.70 9.65 -3.07
CA PHE A 179 12.05 8.58 -3.99
C PHE A 179 13.03 9.03 -5.08
N ILE A 180 12.90 10.25 -5.61
CA ILE A 180 13.88 10.85 -6.53
C ILE A 180 15.25 10.93 -5.84
N ALA A 181 15.30 11.43 -4.60
CA ALA A 181 16.54 11.50 -3.82
C ALA A 181 17.17 10.11 -3.53
N ILE A 182 16.39 9.02 -3.51
CA ILE A 182 16.91 7.64 -3.42
C ILE A 182 17.35 7.10 -4.79
N ALA A 183 16.69 7.51 -5.88
CA ALA A 183 17.06 7.14 -7.25
C ALA A 183 18.38 7.81 -7.70
N GLU A 184 18.67 9.01 -7.21
CA GLU A 184 19.90 9.75 -7.47
C GLU A 184 21.08 9.33 -6.57
N ASP A 185 20.80 8.76 -5.40
CA ASP A 185 21.79 8.31 -4.42
C ASP A 185 22.74 7.22 -4.97
N GLU A 186 23.99 7.58 -5.23
CA GLU A 186 25.02 6.64 -5.73
C GLU A 186 25.43 5.57 -4.71
N SER A 187 25.14 5.77 -3.41
CA SER A 187 25.37 4.75 -2.37
C SER A 187 24.24 3.71 -2.30
N ALA A 188 23.11 3.95 -2.97
CA ALA A 188 21.99 3.03 -3.01
C ALA A 188 22.22 1.91 -4.03
N LEU A 189 21.89 0.67 -3.62
CA LEU A 189 21.97 -0.51 -4.48
C LEU A 189 21.12 -0.31 -5.76
N PRO A 190 21.54 -0.83 -6.93
CA PRO A 190 20.83 -0.63 -8.19
C PRO A 190 19.34 -1.01 -8.14
N GLU A 191 18.98 -2.06 -7.40
CA GLU A 191 17.61 -2.49 -7.13
C GLU A 191 16.82 -1.47 -6.30
N HIS A 192 17.43 -0.84 -5.29
CA HIS A 192 16.82 0.23 -4.50
C HIS A 192 16.53 1.46 -5.38
N ARG A 193 17.51 1.89 -6.18
CA ARG A 193 17.36 3.00 -7.12
C ARG A 193 16.27 2.72 -8.16
N LYS A 194 16.27 1.51 -8.72
CA LYS A 194 15.29 1.06 -9.72
C LYS A 194 13.87 0.97 -9.14
N ALA A 195 13.70 0.61 -7.87
CA ALA A 195 12.42 0.61 -7.17
C ALA A 195 11.97 2.04 -6.83
N ALA A 196 12.89 2.89 -6.39
CA ALA A 196 12.63 4.29 -6.10
C ALA A 196 12.07 5.03 -7.32
N ILE A 197 12.61 4.82 -8.53
CA ILE A 197 12.05 5.42 -9.76
C ILE A 197 10.56 5.08 -9.93
N ARG A 198 10.17 3.80 -9.86
CA ARG A 198 8.75 3.38 -9.98
C ARG A 198 7.88 3.93 -8.84
N ALA A 199 8.44 4.04 -7.65
CA ALA A 199 7.74 4.57 -6.49
C ALA A 199 7.56 6.11 -6.58
N ALA A 200 8.50 6.82 -7.21
CA ALA A 200 8.36 8.23 -7.58
C ALA A 200 7.29 8.42 -8.65
N ASP A 201 7.30 7.63 -9.72
CA ASP A 201 6.27 7.65 -10.78
C ASP A 201 4.86 7.46 -10.17
N ASN A 202 4.70 6.47 -9.28
CA ASN A 202 3.41 6.18 -8.64
C ASN A 202 3.03 7.21 -7.54
N ALA A 203 4.00 7.84 -6.89
CA ALA A 203 3.77 8.98 -6.01
C ALA A 203 3.32 10.24 -6.78
N LEU A 204 3.89 10.46 -7.98
CA LEU A 204 3.47 11.52 -8.90
C LEU A 204 2.07 11.26 -9.46
N ILE A 205 1.69 10.01 -9.74
CA ILE A 205 0.29 9.64 -10.04
C ILE A 205 -0.63 10.04 -8.89
N ALA A 206 -0.28 9.76 -7.62
CA ALA A 206 -1.09 10.21 -6.49
C ALA A 206 -1.18 11.75 -6.39
N TRP A 207 -0.08 12.45 -6.66
CA TRP A 207 -0.02 13.92 -6.70
C TRP A 207 -0.81 14.55 -7.86
N SER A 208 -0.96 13.85 -9.00
CA SER A 208 -1.68 14.33 -10.20
C SER A 208 -3.07 13.73 -10.42
N HIS A 209 -3.52 12.77 -9.60
CA HIS A 209 -4.88 12.18 -9.69
C HIS A 209 -5.90 12.72 -8.68
N PHE A 210 -5.47 13.60 -7.80
CA PHE A 210 -6.32 14.59 -7.07
C PHE A 210 -6.62 16.18 -7.52
N GLY A 211 -5.67 17.75 -8.96
CA GLY A 211 -5.40 19.20 -9.28
C GLY A 211 -4.03 19.73 -8.83
N GLY A 212 -3.03 18.86 -8.60
CA GLY A 212 -1.67 19.20 -8.15
C GLY A 212 -0.81 19.81 -9.25
N ASP A 213 -1.06 19.39 -10.49
CA ASP A 213 -0.64 20.01 -11.75
C ASP A 213 -1.46 21.26 -12.11
N GLY A 214 -2.46 21.63 -11.29
CA GLY A 214 -3.42 22.69 -11.56
C GLY A 214 -4.62 22.25 -12.42
N GLY A 215 -4.75 20.97 -12.78
CA GLY A 215 -5.94 20.44 -13.44
C GLY A 215 -7.19 20.59 -12.55
N GLY A 216 -8.31 21.05 -13.09
CA GLY A 216 -9.55 21.19 -12.31
C GLY A 216 -10.02 19.83 -11.75
N TRP A 217 -10.34 19.80 -10.46
CA TRP A 217 -10.58 18.57 -9.68
C TRP A 217 -11.94 17.92 -9.89
#